data_AF-A0A507R1T5-F1
#
_entry.id   AF-A0A507R1T5-F1
#
_cell.length_a   1.000
_cell.length_b   1.000
_cell.length_c   1.000
_cell.angle_alpha   90.00
_cell.angle_beta   90.00
_cell.angle_gamma   90.00
#
_symmetry.space_group_name_H-M   'P 1'
#
loop_
_entity.id
_entity.type
_entity.pdbx_description
1 polymer ?
#
loop_
_entity_poly.entity_id
_entity_poly.type
_entity_poly.pdbx_seq_one_letter_code
_entity_poly.pdbx_strand_id
1 'polypeptide(L)'
;MHFLRGRCSNPECRYAHVRVTPGAPVCRDFATLGYCEKGATCEERHVHECPNYANMGICNKKRCLLPHVDRAGQIRKMAANKIGPSASEDEADLSSEEEEYDEIDSEDVDSDESDDDQTEIILGGLDSGELAQQQDFVRF
;
A
#
# COMPACT_ATOMS: atom_id res chain seq x y z
N MET A 1 5.44 0.57 -9.79
CA MET A 1 6.90 0.67 -9.59
C MET A 1 7.67 0.23 -10.85
N HIS A 2 7.99 1.14 -11.77
CA HIS A 2 8.70 0.81 -13.02
C HIS A 2 10.22 0.87 -12.88
N PHE A 3 10.75 1.93 -12.26
CA PHE A 3 12.19 2.13 -12.02
C PHE A 3 12.79 1.04 -11.10
N LEU A 4 12.16 0.76 -9.95
CA LEU A 4 12.61 -0.28 -8.99
C LEU A 4 12.66 -1.69 -9.58
N ARG A 5 11.96 -1.95 -10.69
CA ARG A 5 11.99 -3.24 -11.41
C ARG A 5 12.87 -3.19 -12.67
N GLY A 6 13.64 -2.11 -12.87
CA GLY A 6 14.55 -1.94 -14.01
C GLY A 6 13.89 -1.67 -15.35
N ARG A 7 12.61 -1.26 -15.38
CA ARG A 7 11.82 -1.11 -16.62
C ARG A 7 11.54 0.33 -17.02
N CYS A 8 12.06 1.30 -16.27
CA CYS A 8 11.93 2.71 -16.65
C CYS A 8 13.24 3.20 -17.27
N SER A 9 13.17 3.57 -18.54
CA SER A 9 14.30 4.10 -19.31
C SER A 9 14.14 5.59 -19.65
N ASN A 10 13.04 6.22 -19.20
CA ASN A 10 12.80 7.64 -19.48
C ASN A 10 13.76 8.51 -18.63
N PRO A 11 14.64 9.33 -19.25
CA PRO A 11 15.52 10.23 -18.52
C PRO A 11 14.76 11.37 -17.82
N GLU A 12 13.61 11.79 -18.36
CA GLU A 12 12.74 12.83 -17.79
C GLU A 12 11.55 12.19 -17.06
N CYS A 13 11.84 11.19 -16.23
CA CYS A 13 10.82 10.55 -15.42
C CYS A 13 10.38 11.48 -14.28
N ARG A 14 9.07 11.63 -14.09
CA ARG A 14 8.49 12.39 -12.97
C ARG A 14 8.85 11.81 -11.59
N TYR A 15 9.30 10.56 -11.55
CA TYR A 15 9.72 9.87 -10.33
C TYR A 15 11.24 9.76 -10.28
N ALA A 16 11.82 9.95 -9.10
CA ALA A 16 13.26 9.91 -8.91
C ALA A 16 13.87 8.53 -9.25
N HIS A 17 14.87 8.53 -10.13
CA HIS A 17 15.65 7.35 -10.51
C HIS A 17 16.91 7.22 -9.64
N VAL A 18 16.75 6.98 -8.33
CA VAL A 18 17.88 6.81 -7.41
C VAL A 18 18.43 5.38 -7.49
N ARG A 19 19.60 5.21 -8.09
CA ARG A 19 20.26 3.90 -8.22
C ARG A 19 21.13 3.62 -7.00
N VAL A 20 20.50 3.15 -5.93
CA VAL A 20 21.18 2.55 -4.79
C VAL A 20 21.47 1.08 -5.04
N THR A 21 22.53 0.56 -4.43
CA THR A 21 22.82 -0.87 -4.52
C THR A 21 21.65 -1.67 -3.93
N PRO A 22 21.22 -2.77 -4.55
CA PRO A 22 20.04 -3.52 -4.08
C PRO A 22 20.23 -4.17 -2.70
N GLY A 23 21.47 -4.27 -2.22
CA GLY A 23 21.82 -4.72 -0.88
C GLY A 23 22.10 -3.58 0.11
N ALA A 24 21.93 -2.31 -0.29
CA ALA A 24 22.09 -1.18 0.62
C ALA A 24 21.06 -1.25 1.76
N PRO A 25 21.44 -0.80 2.97
CA PRO A 25 20.51 -0.66 4.06
C PRO A 25 19.40 0.33 3.71
N VAL A 26 18.24 0.17 4.37
CA VAL A 26 17.16 1.14 4.37
C VAL A 26 17.58 2.38 5.15
N CYS A 27 17.38 3.55 4.55
CA CYS A 27 17.64 4.83 5.17
C CYS A 27 16.71 5.03 6.36
N ARG A 28 17.29 5.27 7.54
CA ARG A 28 16.52 5.41 8.78
C ARG A 28 15.63 6.66 8.74
N ASP A 29 16.19 7.79 8.33
CA ASP A 29 15.48 9.07 8.30
C ASP A 29 14.29 9.01 7.36
N PHE A 30 14.50 8.50 6.14
CA PHE A 30 13.41 8.34 5.17
C PHE A 30 12.33 7.39 5.68
N ALA A 31 12.71 6.27 6.30
CA ALA A 31 11.73 5.31 6.81
C ALA A 31 10.90 5.86 7.99
N THR A 32 11.47 6.72 8.84
CA THR A 32 10.75 7.25 10.02
C THR A 32 10.06 8.58 9.78
N LEU A 33 10.68 9.45 8.99
CA LEU A 33 10.23 10.82 8.75
C LEU A 33 9.54 10.97 7.39
N GLY A 34 9.73 10.01 6.48
CA GLY A 34 9.31 10.12 5.08
C GLY A 34 10.22 11.00 4.22
N TYR A 35 11.27 11.57 4.82
CA TYR A 35 12.20 12.49 4.17
C TYR A 35 13.64 12.21 4.62
N CYS A 36 14.59 12.41 3.72
CA CYS A 36 16.02 12.37 4.00
C CYS A 36 16.69 13.57 3.33
N GLU A 37 17.51 14.30 4.09
CA GLU A 37 18.22 15.50 3.63
C GLU A 37 19.20 15.22 2.48
N LYS A 38 19.73 14.00 2.41
CA LYS A 38 20.62 13.57 1.32
C LYS A 38 19.88 13.40 0.00
N GLY A 39 18.56 13.15 0.02
CA GLY A 39 17.74 13.03 -1.19
C GLY A 39 18.34 12.05 -2.22
N ALA A 40 18.65 12.54 -3.41
CA ALA A 40 19.18 11.72 -4.50
C ALA A 40 20.65 11.27 -4.29
N THR A 41 21.40 11.88 -3.37
CA THR A 41 22.80 11.50 -3.07
C THR A 41 22.89 10.50 -1.91
N CYS A 42 21.77 10.06 -1.35
CA CYS A 42 21.74 9.06 -0.30
C CYS A 42 22.20 7.70 -0.84
N GLU A 43 23.18 7.09 -0.17
CA GLU A 43 23.66 5.74 -0.48
C GLU A 43 22.73 4.64 0.06
N GLU A 44 21.78 5.03 0.91
CA GLU A 44 20.80 4.14 1.53
C GLU A 44 19.48 4.13 0.77
N ARG A 45 18.75 3.03 0.89
CA ARG A 45 17.49 2.84 0.18
C ARG A 45 16.36 3.63 0.83
N HIS A 46 15.78 4.57 0.08
CA HIS A 46 14.56 5.30 0.45
C HIS A 46 13.31 4.43 0.22
N VAL A 47 12.94 3.66 1.23
CA VAL A 47 11.67 2.91 1.28
C VAL A 47 11.01 3.04 2.64
N HIS A 48 9.68 2.88 2.65
CA HIS A 48 8.88 2.86 3.87
C HIS A 48 8.84 1.44 4.45
N GLU A 49 9.98 0.96 4.96
CA GLU A 49 10.14 -0.33 5.63
C GLU A 49 10.84 -0.11 6.97
N CYS A 50 10.63 -0.98 7.96
CA CYS A 50 11.31 -0.87 9.25
C CYS A 50 12.83 -0.99 9.07
N PRO A 51 13.64 0.03 9.41
CA PRO A 51 15.07 0.00 9.16
C PRO A 51 15.80 -1.05 10.01
N ASN A 52 15.37 -1.27 11.26
CA ASN A 52 15.97 -2.32 12.09
C ASN A 52 15.69 -3.71 11.51
N TYR A 53 14.45 -3.97 11.08
CA TYR A 53 14.09 -5.26 10.49
C TYR A 53 14.74 -5.47 9.12
N ALA A 54 14.73 -4.46 8.25
CA ALA A 54 15.28 -4.58 6.91
C ALA A 54 16.81 -4.71 6.90
N ASN A 55 17.51 -4.04 7.83
CA ASN A 55 18.96 -4.03 7.87
C ASN A 55 19.54 -5.15 8.74
N MET A 56 18.91 -5.44 9.88
CA MET A 56 19.41 -6.43 10.85
C MET A 56 18.60 -7.73 10.88
N GLY A 57 17.43 -7.78 10.25
CA GLY A 57 16.50 -8.92 10.31
C GLY A 57 15.70 -9.03 11.61
N ILE A 58 15.97 -8.17 12.60
CA ILE A 58 15.36 -8.23 13.93
C ILE A 58 14.84 -6.85 14.31
N CYS A 59 13.62 -6.81 14.85
CA CYS A 59 13.01 -5.60 15.38
C CYS A 59 12.55 -5.84 16.81
N ASN A 60 13.06 -5.05 17.75
CA ASN A 60 12.74 -5.19 19.18
C ASN A 60 11.35 -4.63 19.54
N LYS A 61 10.67 -3.94 18.61
CA LYS A 61 9.33 -3.39 18.82
C LYS A 61 8.28 -4.45 18.49
N LYS A 62 7.59 -4.96 19.52
CA LYS A 62 6.51 -5.96 19.37
C LYS A 62 5.34 -5.46 18.49
N ARG A 63 5.08 -4.16 18.50
CA ARG A 63 4.11 -3.48 17.62
C ARG A 63 4.81 -2.38 16.84
N CYS A 64 5.63 -2.77 15.87
CA CYS A 64 6.28 -1.82 14.97
C CYS A 64 5.25 -1.26 13.99
N LEU A 65 5.20 0.07 13.88
CA LEU A 65 4.30 0.77 12.94
C LEU A 65 4.81 0.69 11.49
N LEU A 66 6.08 0.39 11.30
CA LEU A 66 6.70 0.30 9.98
C LEU A 66 6.59 -1.13 9.42
N PRO A 67 6.39 -1.29 8.09
CA PRO A 67 6.26 -2.60 7.48
C PRO A 67 7.49 -3.48 7.71
N HIS A 68 7.26 -4.73 8.13
CA HIS A 68 8.27 -5.79 8.14
C HIS A 68 8.10 -6.63 6.87
N VAL A 69 9.07 -6.56 5.95
CA VAL A 69 9.03 -7.31 4.69
C VAL A 69 10.04 -8.45 4.74
N ASP A 70 9.58 -9.70 4.86
CA ASP A 70 10.44 -10.88 4.75
C ASP A 70 10.67 -11.23 3.27
N ARG A 71 11.76 -10.68 2.72
CA ARG A 71 12.14 -10.92 1.33
C ARG A 71 12.69 -12.32 1.10
N ALA A 72 13.29 -12.95 2.11
CA ALA A 72 13.80 -14.32 1.99
C ALA A 72 12.65 -15.33 1.93
N GLY A 73 11.60 -15.13 2.74
CA GLY A 73 10.37 -15.93 2.69
C GLY A 73 9.64 -15.82 1.35
N GLN A 74 9.57 -14.61 0.77
CA GLN A 74 8.97 -14.41 -0.55
C GLN A 74 9.71 -15.15 -1.67
N ILE A 75 11.05 -15.15 -1.66
CA ILE A 75 11.84 -15.86 -2.67
C ILE A 75 11.60 -17.37 -2.59
N ARG A 76 11.57 -17.96 -1.39
CA ARG A 76 11.26 -19.40 -1.22
C ARG A 76 9.86 -19.75 -1.71
N LYS A 77 8.85 -18.94 -1.39
CA LYS A 77 7.46 -19.15 -1.85
C LYS A 77 7.35 -19.03 -3.37
N MET A 78 8.04 -18.07 -3.98
CA MET A 78 8.08 -17.89 -5.43
C MET A 78 8.84 -19.02 -6.15
N ALA A 79 9.89 -19.58 -5.55
CA ALA A 79 10.61 -20.73 -6.11
C ALA A 79 9.77 -22.00 -6.07
N ALA A 80 9.06 -22.27 -4.97
CA ALA A 80 8.14 -23.41 -4.85
C ALA A 80 7.01 -23.37 -5.89
N ASN A 81 6.45 -22.18 -6.16
CA ASN A 81 5.35 -22.02 -7.11
C ASN A 81 5.76 -22.07 -8.59
N LYS A 82 7.07 -22.07 -8.91
CA LYS A 82 7.60 -22.23 -10.28
C LYS A 82 7.87 -23.68 -10.67
N ILE A 83 7.77 -24.60 -9.72
CA ILE A 83 7.87 -26.04 -9.94
C ILE A 83 6.44 -26.60 -9.84
N GLY A 84 5.62 -26.32 -10.85
CA GLY A 84 4.35 -27.02 -11.04
C GLY A 84 4.63 -28.39 -11.67
N PRO A 85 4.13 -29.51 -11.10
CA PRO A 85 4.36 -30.83 -11.67
C PRO A 85 3.45 -31.08 -12.87
N SER A 86 4.08 -31.36 -14.01
CA SER A 86 3.48 -32.20 -15.05
C SER A 86 3.37 -33.63 -14.52
N ALA A 87 2.13 -34.11 -14.38
CA ALA A 87 1.68 -35.52 -14.34
C ALA A 87 2.35 -36.50 -13.36
N SER A 88 1.64 -36.89 -12.30
CA SER A 88 1.28 -38.30 -11.97
C SER A 88 0.37 -38.33 -10.73
N GLU A 89 -0.92 -38.57 -10.97
CA GLU A 89 -1.78 -39.58 -10.33
C GLU A 89 -1.22 -40.28 -9.07
N ASP A 90 -1.86 -40.02 -7.91
CA ASP A 90 -2.38 -41.04 -6.98
C ASP A 90 -3.07 -40.36 -5.75
N GLU A 91 -4.41 -40.31 -5.84
CA GLU A 91 -5.41 -40.62 -4.81
C GLU A 91 -5.20 -40.18 -3.34
N ALA A 92 -5.96 -39.14 -2.95
CA ALA A 92 -6.73 -39.17 -1.71
C ALA A 92 -8.04 -38.40 -1.91
N ASP A 93 -9.03 -39.17 -2.38
CA ASP A 93 -10.47 -39.00 -2.18
C ASP A 93 -10.83 -38.36 -0.82
N LEU A 94 -11.50 -37.21 -0.89
CA LEU A 94 -12.49 -36.77 0.11
C LEU A 94 -13.70 -36.21 -0.64
N SER A 95 -14.54 -37.12 -1.10
CA SER A 95 -15.97 -36.86 -1.28
C SER A 95 -16.62 -36.42 0.04
N SER A 96 -17.02 -35.15 0.11
CA SER A 96 -18.05 -34.63 1.03
C SER A 96 -18.77 -33.55 0.22
N GLU A 97 -19.78 -33.95 -0.54
CA GLU A 97 -21.21 -33.88 -0.18
C GLU A 97 -21.75 -32.45 -0.24
N GLU A 98 -22.97 -32.33 -0.74
CA GLU A 98 -23.48 -31.22 -1.52
C GLU A 98 -23.92 -30.05 -0.62
N GLU A 99 -23.21 -28.92 -0.66
CA GLU A 99 -23.73 -27.67 -0.09
C GLU A 99 -24.48 -26.91 -1.20
N GLU A 100 -25.79 -27.08 -1.12
CA GLU A 100 -26.88 -26.36 -1.77
C GLU A 100 -26.58 -24.86 -1.92
N TYR A 101 -26.72 -24.37 -3.15
CA TYR A 101 -26.56 -22.97 -3.51
C TYR A 101 -27.82 -22.21 -3.11
N ASP A 102 -27.74 -21.38 -2.07
CA ASP A 102 -28.76 -20.37 -1.81
C ASP A 102 -28.75 -19.34 -2.96
N GLU A 103 -29.85 -19.26 -3.69
CA GLU A 103 -30.13 -18.24 -4.69
C GLU A 103 -30.01 -16.85 -4.04
N ILE A 104 -29.10 -16.04 -4.54
CA ILE A 104 -29.03 -14.61 -4.19
C ILE A 104 -30.27 -13.96 -4.80
N ASP A 105 -31.28 -13.70 -3.96
CA ASP A 105 -32.43 -12.87 -4.30
C ASP A 105 -31.91 -11.44 -4.55
N SER A 106 -31.74 -11.12 -5.82
CA SER A 106 -31.46 -9.76 -6.26
C SER A 106 -32.75 -8.95 -6.13
N GLU A 107 -33.07 -8.51 -4.92
CA GLU A 107 -34.11 -7.53 -4.71
C GLU A 107 -33.61 -6.15 -5.19
N ASP A 108 -34.17 -5.75 -6.33
CA ASP A 108 -34.11 -4.42 -6.93
C ASP A 108 -34.57 -3.36 -5.92
N VAL A 109 -33.62 -2.62 -5.36
CA VAL A 109 -33.90 -1.33 -4.72
C VAL A 109 -33.83 -0.24 -5.79
N ASP A 110 -35.01 0.08 -6.33
CA ASP A 110 -35.21 1.23 -7.21
C ASP A 110 -34.74 2.52 -6.52
N SER A 111 -33.87 3.23 -7.22
CA SER A 111 -33.47 4.59 -6.89
C SER A 111 -34.53 5.56 -7.43
N ASP A 112 -35.33 6.16 -6.55
CA ASP A 112 -35.94 7.48 -6.80
C ASP A 112 -36.45 8.11 -5.49
N GLU A 113 -35.79 9.18 -5.03
CA GLU A 113 -36.49 10.42 -4.66
C GLU A 113 -35.47 11.55 -4.59
N SER A 114 -35.29 12.21 -5.74
CA SER A 114 -34.76 13.57 -5.78
C SER A 114 -35.87 14.53 -5.39
N ASP A 115 -35.77 15.14 -4.21
CA ASP A 115 -36.44 16.41 -3.92
C ASP A 115 -35.39 17.53 -3.92
N ASP A 116 -35.32 18.20 -5.07
CA ASP A 116 -34.84 19.58 -5.18
C ASP A 116 -35.85 20.51 -4.47
N ASP A 117 -35.36 21.68 -4.03
CA ASP A 117 -36.10 22.84 -3.51
C ASP A 117 -36.47 22.89 -2.02
N GLN A 118 -35.62 23.52 -1.21
CA GLN A 118 -36.07 24.69 -0.43
C GLN A 118 -34.87 25.56 0.01
N THR A 119 -34.48 26.50 -0.85
CA THR A 119 -33.91 27.77 -0.39
C THR A 119 -35.01 28.57 0.30
N GLU A 120 -35.01 28.64 1.63
CA GLU A 120 -35.72 29.68 2.40
C GLU A 120 -34.78 30.16 3.52
N ILE A 121 -34.42 31.43 3.39
CA ILE A 121 -33.60 32.24 4.27
C ILE A 121 -34.46 32.60 5.49
N ILE A 122 -34.12 32.12 6.69
CA ILE A 122 -34.63 32.74 7.93
C ILE A 122 -33.48 33.00 8.90
N LEU A 123 -33.30 34.30 9.15
CA LEU A 123 -32.45 34.94 10.15
C LEU A 123 -32.72 34.43 11.57
N GLY A 124 -31.65 34.18 12.33
CA GLY A 124 -31.72 34.09 13.79
C GLY A 124 -30.49 33.41 14.38
N GLY A 125 -29.39 34.15 14.45
CA GLY A 125 -28.05 33.60 14.64
C GLY A 125 -27.80 32.80 15.92
N LEU A 126 -26.82 31.90 15.82
CA LEU A 126 -25.83 31.61 16.85
C LEU A 126 -24.73 30.71 16.26
N ASP A 127 -23.51 31.15 16.52
CA ASP A 127 -22.28 30.39 16.70
C ASP A 127 -21.40 30.02 15.49
N SER A 128 -20.34 30.83 15.43
CA SER A 128 -18.97 30.64 14.96
C SER A 128 -18.58 29.29 14.32
N GLY A 129 -18.09 29.38 13.08
CA GLY A 129 -17.43 28.27 12.40
C GLY A 129 -17.09 28.57 10.94
N GLU A 130 -16.64 29.79 10.64
CA GLU A 130 -16.08 30.13 9.33
C GLU A 130 -14.92 29.16 9.06
N LEU A 131 -15.07 28.29 8.05
CA LEU A 131 -14.00 27.41 7.57
C LEU A 131 -12.91 28.31 6.98
N ALA A 132 -12.07 28.84 7.86
CA ALA A 132 -10.89 29.58 7.52
C ALA A 132 -10.06 28.71 6.59
N GLN A 133 -10.03 29.15 5.34
CA GLN A 133 -9.17 28.71 4.27
C GLN A 133 -7.81 28.31 4.86
N GLN A 134 -7.51 27.01 4.91
CA GLN A 134 -6.31 26.48 5.53
C GLN A 134 -5.08 27.11 4.87
N GLN A 135 -4.44 28.06 5.56
CA GLN A 135 -3.26 28.78 5.07
C GLN A 135 -1.95 28.00 5.30
N ASP A 136 -2.03 26.76 5.78
CA ASP A 136 -0.90 25.91 6.14
C ASP A 136 -0.29 25.14 4.95
N PHE A 137 -0.34 25.68 3.73
CA PHE A 137 0.39 25.12 2.61
C PHE A 137 1.77 25.77 2.50
N VAL A 138 2.81 25.06 2.93
CA VAL A 138 4.19 25.40 2.58
C VAL A 138 4.38 25.10 1.10
N ARG A 139 4.51 26.15 0.28
CA ARG A 139 4.79 26.03 -1.16
C ARG A 139 6.29 25.88 -1.38
N PHE A 140 6.76 24.67 -1.67
CA PHE A 140 8.05 24.40 -2.32
C PHE A 140 7.98 23.12 -3.14
#